data_AF-A0A158J116-F1
#
_entry.id   AF-A0A158J116-F1
#
_cell.length_a   1.000
_cell.length_b   1.000
_cell.length_c   1.000
_cell.angle_alpha   90.00
_cell.angle_beta   90.00
_cell.angle_gamma   90.00
#
_symmetry.space_group_name_H-M   'P 1'
#
loop_
_entity.id
_entity.type
_entity.pdbx_description
1 polymer ?
#
loop_
_entity_poly.entity_id
_entity_poly.type
_entity_poly.pdbx_seq_one_letter_code
_entity_poly.pdbx_strand_id
1 'polypeptide(L)'
;MPEQFITFGEAARLLTVARAHVAKLVQDEILAATDGMLKESDVLEYKLKQQAAAKTFLAGQTEEYWSRDDLPADGQEPPKDR
;
A
#
# COMPACT_ATOMS: atom_id res chain seq x y z
N MET A 1 19.34 2.43 -17.93
CA MET A 1 18.47 1.26 -18.23
C MET A 1 17.72 1.59 -19.52
N PRO A 2 17.66 0.71 -20.52
CA PRO A 2 16.82 0.95 -21.70
C PRO A 2 15.36 1.08 -21.28
N GLU A 3 14.61 2.00 -21.90
CA GLU A 3 13.17 2.16 -21.66
C GLU A 3 12.42 0.95 -22.23
N GLN A 4 11.98 0.06 -21.35
CA GLN A 4 11.20 -1.12 -21.73
C GLN A 4 9.71 -0.79 -21.72
N PHE A 5 9.05 -1.07 -22.85
CA PHE A 5 7.61 -0.93 -22.99
C PHE A 5 6.95 -2.31 -22.93
N ILE A 6 5.83 -2.37 -22.23
CA ILE A 6 5.08 -3.61 -21.97
C ILE A 6 3.60 -3.41 -22.30
N THR A 7 2.93 -4.50 -22.66
CA THR A 7 1.50 -4.48 -22.95
C THR A 7 0.67 -4.38 -21.66
N PHE A 8 -0.62 -4.06 -21.80
CA PHE A 8 -1.55 -4.03 -20.67
C PHE A 8 -1.66 -5.39 -19.98
N GLY A 9 -1.48 -6.50 -20.71
CA GLY A 9 -1.50 -7.85 -20.16
C GLY A 9 -0.27 -8.14 -19.29
N GLU A 10 0.89 -7.68 -19.71
CA GLU A 10 2.14 -7.81 -18.92
C GLU A 10 2.10 -6.93 -17.68
N ALA A 11 1.65 -5.68 -17.81
CA ALA A 11 1.46 -4.78 -16.67
C ALA A 11 0.47 -5.36 -15.64
N ALA A 12 -0.63 -5.98 -16.10
CA ALA A 12 -1.60 -6.64 -15.24
C ALA A 12 -0.97 -7.79 -14.43
N ARG A 13 -0.08 -8.57 -15.05
CA ARG A 13 0.67 -9.64 -14.35
C ARG A 13 1.64 -9.06 -13.32
N LEU A 14 2.35 -7.98 -13.64
CA LEU A 14 3.28 -7.33 -12.70
C LEU A 14 2.57 -6.76 -11.47
N LEU A 15 1.38 -6.18 -11.68
CA LEU A 15 0.55 -5.59 -10.63
C LEU A 15 -0.32 -6.62 -9.89
N THR A 16 -0.40 -7.86 -10.40
CA THR A 16 -1.29 -8.91 -9.88
C THR A 16 -2.77 -8.46 -9.89
N VAL A 17 -3.21 -7.82 -10.98
CA VAL A 17 -4.59 -7.33 -11.17
C VAL A 17 -5.17 -7.78 -12.51
N ALA A 18 -6.46 -7.55 -12.72
CA ALA A 18 -7.09 -7.78 -14.02
C ALA A 18 -6.66 -6.74 -15.06
N ARG A 19 -6.58 -7.13 -16.34
CA ARG A 19 -6.27 -6.22 -17.47
C ARG A 19 -7.21 -5.00 -17.54
N ALA A 20 -8.49 -5.20 -17.21
CA ALA A 20 -9.47 -4.10 -17.14
C ALA A 20 -9.11 -3.05 -16.09
N HIS A 21 -8.46 -3.47 -14.99
CA HIS A 21 -7.98 -2.54 -13.97
C HIS A 21 -6.85 -1.68 -14.51
N VAL A 22 -5.90 -2.25 -15.26
CA VAL A 22 -4.83 -1.48 -15.93
C VAL A 22 -5.41 -0.49 -16.94
N ALA A 23 -6.40 -0.90 -17.73
CA ALA A 23 -7.08 0.02 -18.65
C ALA A 23 -7.75 1.18 -17.91
N LYS A 24 -8.34 0.92 -16.73
CA LYS A 24 -8.89 1.96 -15.87
C LYS A 24 -7.81 2.91 -15.33
N LEU A 25 -6.66 2.40 -14.90
CA LEU A 25 -5.54 3.24 -14.46
C LEU A 25 -5.04 4.18 -15.57
N VAL A 26 -5.08 3.74 -16.82
CA VAL A 26 -4.76 4.59 -17.97
C VAL A 26 -5.87 5.61 -18.24
N GLN A 27 -7.13 5.18 -18.17
CA GLN A 27 -8.29 6.07 -18.34
C GLN A 27 -8.34 7.17 -17.28
N ASP A 28 -7.96 6.85 -16.04
CA ASP A 28 -7.90 7.77 -14.90
C ASP A 28 -6.60 8.60 -14.89
N GLU A 29 -5.79 8.53 -15.96
CA GLU A 29 -4.51 9.25 -16.13
C GLU A 29 -3.44 8.96 -15.05
N ILE A 30 -3.58 7.82 -14.35
CA ILE A 30 -2.63 7.36 -13.32
C ILE A 30 -1.40 6.73 -13.98
N LEU A 31 -1.60 6.01 -15.09
CA LEU A 31 -0.51 5.44 -15.90
C LEU A 31 -0.57 5.98 -17.33
N ALA A 32 0.57 6.38 -17.86
CA ALA A 32 0.69 6.80 -19.25
C ALA A 32 0.80 5.59 -20.18
N ALA A 33 0.00 5.58 -21.24
CA ALA A 33 0.12 4.60 -22.32
C ALA A 33 0.34 5.30 -23.66
N THR A 34 1.26 4.75 -24.45
CA THR A 34 1.51 5.18 -25.83
C THR A 34 1.27 3.99 -26.73
N ASP A 35 0.37 4.13 -27.71
CA ASP A 35 0.00 3.06 -28.65
C ASP A 35 -0.39 1.72 -27.99
N GLY A 36 -1.03 1.79 -26.82
CA GLY A 36 -1.46 0.61 -26.07
C GLY A 36 -0.35 -0.11 -25.29
N MET A 37 0.83 0.50 -25.19
CA MET A 37 1.94 0.03 -24.35
C MET A 37 2.21 1.00 -23.21
N LEU A 38 2.72 0.47 -22.09
CA LEU A 38 3.11 1.23 -20.91
C LEU A 38 4.62 1.10 -20.70
N LYS A 39 5.24 2.12 -20.11
CA LYS A 39 6.61 1.97 -19.63
C LYS A 39 6.62 1.05 -18.41
N GLU A 40 7.48 0.03 -18.43
CA GLU A 40 7.60 -0.90 -17.32
C GLU A 40 8.03 -0.19 -16.02
N SER A 41 8.90 0.81 -16.12
CA SER A 41 9.32 1.64 -14.98
C SER A 41 8.15 2.26 -14.25
N ASP A 42 7.18 2.80 -14.98
CA ASP A 42 6.05 3.54 -14.41
C ASP A 42 5.09 2.58 -13.72
N VAL A 43 4.90 1.39 -14.31
CA VAL A 43 4.11 0.29 -13.72
C VAL A 43 4.75 -0.21 -12.42
N LEU A 44 6.08 -0.39 -12.41
CA LEU A 44 6.82 -0.81 -11.21
C LEU A 44 6.81 0.27 -10.12
N GLU A 45 6.94 1.54 -10.50
CA GLU A 45 6.86 2.66 -9.55
C GLU A 45 5.47 2.74 -8.91
N TYR A 46 4.41 2.59 -9.71
CA TYR A 46 3.04 2.52 -9.22
C TYR A 46 2.88 1.38 -8.21
N LYS A 47 3.39 0.18 -8.51
CA LYS A 47 3.37 -0.97 -7.59
C LYS A 47 4.03 -0.66 -6.25
N LEU A 48 5.21 -0.02 -6.29
CA LEU A 48 5.94 0.34 -5.08
C LEU A 48 5.17 1.35 -4.22
N LYS A 49 4.57 2.37 -4.85
CA LYS A 49 3.72 3.35 -4.16
C LYS A 49 2.51 2.68 -3.48
N GLN A 50 1.84 1.76 -4.17
CA GLN A 50 0.71 1.01 -3.60
C GLN A 50 1.13 0.13 -2.41
N GLN A 51 2.30 -0.51 -2.48
CA GLN A 51 2.83 -1.30 -1.36
C GLN A 51 3.22 -0.43 -0.17
N ALA A 52 3.80 0.75 -0.41
CA ALA A 52 4.11 1.71 0.65
C ALA A 52 2.82 2.19 1.34
N ALA A 53 1.80 2.58 0.57
CA ALA A 53 0.51 2.99 1.11
C ALA A 53 -0.18 1.88 1.91
N ALA A 54 -0.15 0.63 1.42
CA ALA A 54 -0.69 -0.52 2.14
C ALA A 54 0.02 -0.79 3.46
N LYS A 55 1.35 -0.65 3.50
CA LYS A 55 2.14 -0.78 4.73
C LYS A 55 1.84 0.32 5.74
N THR A 56 1.73 1.58 5.30
CA THR A 56 1.38 2.70 6.17
C THR A 56 -0.03 2.55 6.73
N PHE A 57 -1.00 2.08 5.92
CA PHE A 57 -2.35 1.80 6.40
C PHE A 57 -2.37 0.71 7.49
N LEU A 58 -1.61 -0.38 7.30
CA LEU A 58 -1.47 -1.44 8.31
C LEU A 58 -0.77 -0.93 9.59
N ALA A 59 0.26 -0.10 9.46
CA ALA A 59 0.98 0.48 10.60
C ALA A 59 0.10 1.47 11.39
N GLY A 60 -0.70 2.28 10.71
CA GLY A 60 -1.62 3.23 11.34
C GLY A 60 -2.73 2.56 12.17
N GLN A 61 -3.14 1.32 11.83
CA GLN A 61 -4.07 0.56 12.66
C GLN A 61 -3.42 -0.10 13.88
N THR A 62 -2.09 -0.25 13.90
CA THR A 62 -1.39 -0.84 15.05
C THR A 62 -1.02 0.17 16.15
N GLU A 63 -0.98 1.48 15.86
CA GLU A 63 -0.70 2.49 16.90
C GLU A 63 -1.93 2.87 17.74
N GLU A 64 -3.16 2.69 17.23
CA GLU A 64 -4.39 2.93 18.01
C GLU A 64 -4.69 1.82 19.03
N TYR A 65 -3.95 0.70 19.02
CA TYR A 65 -4.15 -0.43 19.93
C TYR A 65 -3.14 -0.51 21.10
N TRP A 66 -2.18 0.43 21.18
CA TRP A 66 -1.23 0.50 22.31
C TRP A 66 -1.23 1.85 23.05
N SER A 67 -2.28 2.68 22.90
CA SER A 67 -2.60 3.67 23.93
C SER A 67 -3.33 2.99 25.10
N ARG A 68 -2.63 2.09 25.79
CA ARG A 68 -3.00 1.69 27.14
C ARG A 68 -2.15 2.48 28.12
N ASP A 69 -2.50 3.76 28.26
CA ASP A 69 -2.36 4.57 29.47
C ASP A 69 -3.17 3.94 30.64
N ASP A 70 -3.01 2.64 30.87
CA ASP A 70 -3.63 1.92 31.99
C ASP A 70 -2.75 0.74 32.41
N LEU A 71 -1.45 1.02 32.53
CA LEU A 71 -0.58 0.27 33.43
C LEU A 71 -0.84 0.85 34.83
N PRO A 72 -1.46 0.12 35.77
CA PRO A 72 -1.38 0.52 37.16
C PRO A 72 0.09 0.58 37.52
N ALA A 73 0.54 1.73 38.00
CA ALA A 73 1.86 1.87 38.58
C ALA A 73 2.02 0.77 39.63
N ASP A 74 2.97 -0.12 39.39
CA ASP A 74 3.40 -1.14 40.33
C ASP A 74 3.72 -0.45 41.67
N GLY A 75 2.93 -0.70 42.71
CA GLY A 75 3.25 -0.26 44.07
C GLY A 75 2.22 0.54 44.87
N GLN A 76 0.91 0.38 44.66
CA GLN A 76 -0.07 0.84 45.67
C GLN A 76 -0.91 -0.33 46.17
N GLU A 77 -0.55 -0.83 47.35
CA GLU A 77 -1.33 -1.83 48.08
C GLU A 77 -2.78 -1.34 48.25
N PRO A 78 -3.80 -2.20 48.06
CA PRO A 78 -5.18 -1.81 48.36
C PRO A 78 -5.30 -1.48 49.86
N PRO A 79 -6.08 -0.45 50.24
CA PRO A 79 -6.31 -0.13 51.64
C PRO A 79 -6.92 -1.36 52.33
N LYS A 80 -6.26 -1.84 53.39
CA LYS A 80 -6.81 -2.88 54.25
C LYS A 80 -7.97 -2.28 55.04
N ASP A 81 -9.17 -2.66 54.63
CA ASP A 81 -10.40 -2.41 55.37
C ASP A 81 -10.39 -3.28 56.65
N ARG A 82 -9.96 -2.70 57.79
CA ARG A 82 -10.47 -3.01 59.14
C ARG A 82 -9.96 -2.08 60.24
#